data_AF-A0A662FSX7-F1
#
_entry.id   AF-A0A662FSX7-F1
#
_cell.length_a   1.000
_cell.length_b   1.000
_cell.length_c   1.000
_cell.angle_alpha   90.00
_cell.angle_beta   90.00
_cell.angle_gamma   90.00
#
_symmetry.space_group_name_H-M   'P 1'
#
loop_
_entity.id
_entity.type
_entity.pdbx_description
1 polymer ?
#
loop_
_entity_poly.entity_id
_entity_poly.type
_entity_poly.pdbx_seq_one_letter_code
_entity_poly.pdbx_strand_id
1 'polypeptide(L)' 'ALNYLTKIGVEHSLRYAVQLLAPASIVAKYRNSDIIEVEDIKKATELFSDVKRSAKYLKEYEESFMK' A
#
# COMPACT_ATOMS: atom_id res chain seq x y z
N ALA A 1 -13.79 2.75 -3.79
CA ALA A 1 -12.39 2.32 -4.01
C ALA A 1 -11.57 3.35 -4.79
N LEU A 2 -11.99 3.74 -6.01
CA LEU A 2 -11.23 4.62 -6.90
C LEU A 2 -10.78 5.95 -6.25
N ASN A 3 -11.69 6.70 -5.62
CA ASN A 3 -11.33 7.98 -4.97
C ASN A 3 -10.24 7.83 -3.89
N TYR A 4 -10.22 6.69 -3.18
CA TYR A 4 -9.23 6.41 -2.16
C TYR A 4 -7.85 6.11 -2.78
N LEU A 5 -7.83 5.32 -3.87
CA LEU A 5 -6.63 5.08 -4.67
C LEU A 5 -6.07 6.37 -5.27
N THR A 6 -6.93 7.26 -5.78
CA THR A 6 -6.52 8.58 -6.29
C THR A 6 -5.86 9.40 -5.20
N LYS A 7 -6.43 9.41 -3.99
CA LYS A 7 -5.84 10.10 -2.83
C LYS A 7 -4.45 9.54 -2.50
N ILE A 8 -4.27 8.22 -2.47
CA ILE A 8 -2.96 7.57 -2.28
C ILE A 8 -1.98 7.99 -3.39
N GLY A 9 -2.45 8.07 -4.63
CA GLY A 9 -1.64 8.50 -5.77
C GLY A 9 -1.10 9.92 -5.61
N VAL A 10 -1.89 10.83 -5.04
CA VAL A 10 -1.51 12.21 -4.75
C VAL A 10 -0.58 12.31 -3.54
N GLU A 11 -0.86 11.60 -2.45
CA GLU A 11 -0.09 11.68 -1.20
C GLU A 11 1.28 10.99 -1.29
N HIS A 12 1.34 9.87 -2.02
CA HIS A 12 2.54 9.05 -2.18
C HIS A 12 3.10 9.17 -3.60
N SER A 13 2.59 8.34 -4.52
CA SER A 13 2.92 8.39 -5.94
C SER A 13 1.91 7.59 -6.75
N LEU A 14 1.73 7.98 -8.02
CA LEU A 14 0.91 7.21 -8.96
C LEU A 14 1.40 5.75 -9.11
N ARG A 15 2.72 5.55 -9.11
CA ARG A 15 3.34 4.21 -9.18
C ARG A 15 2.87 3.33 -8.02
N TYR A 16 2.93 3.86 -6.80
CA TYR A 16 2.51 3.13 -5.61
C TYR A 16 1.02 2.79 -5.63
N ALA A 17 0.17 3.74 -6.03
CA ALA A 17 -1.27 3.49 -6.18
C ALA A 17 -1.56 2.36 -7.19
N VAL A 18 -0.87 2.33 -8.33
CA VAL A 18 -1.01 1.25 -9.33
C VAL A 18 -0.51 -0.09 -8.77
N GLN A 19 0.61 -0.09 -8.05
CA GLN A 19 1.16 -1.30 -7.43
C GLN A 19 0.21 -1.91 -6.40
N LEU A 20 -0.59 -1.10 -5.69
CA LEU A 20 -1.58 -1.59 -4.73
C LEU A 20 -2.78 -2.32 -5.37
N LEU A 21 -3.03 -2.16 -6.67
CA LEU A 21 -4.16 -2.82 -7.34
C LEU A 21 -4.05 -4.35 -7.31
N ALA A 22 -2.85 -4.88 -7.52
CA ALA A 22 -2.60 -6.32 -7.51
C ALA A 22 -2.87 -6.97 -6.13
N PRO A 23 -2.26 -6.51 -5.02
CA PRO A 23 -2.56 -7.05 -3.70
C PRO A 23 -3.99 -6.76 -3.26
N ALA A 24 -4.57 -5.59 -3.58
CA ALA A 24 -5.97 -5.31 -3.28
C ALA A 24 -6.94 -6.28 -4.01
N SER A 25 -6.63 -6.66 -5.24
CA SER A 25 -7.40 -7.70 -5.96
C SER A 25 -7.32 -9.07 -5.28
N ILE A 26 -6.15 -9.44 -4.75
CA ILE A 26 -5.98 -10.69 -4.00
C ILE A 26 -6.78 -10.66 -2.69
N VAL A 27 -6.77 -9.52 -1.98
CA VAL A 27 -7.56 -9.35 -0.74
C VAL A 27 -9.06 -9.42 -1.03
N ALA A 28 -9.54 -8.77 -2.09
CA ALA A 28 -10.94 -8.86 -2.51
C ALA A 28 -11.35 -10.31 -2.80
N LYS A 29 -10.50 -11.06 -3.52
CA LYS A 29 -10.72 -12.49 -3.79
C LYS A 29 -10.77 -13.32 -2.52
N TYR A 30 -9.93 -13.02 -1.53
CA TYR A 30 -9.96 -13.70 -0.23
C TYR A 30 -11.29 -13.47 0.53
N ARG A 31 -11.92 -12.31 0.31
CA ARG A 31 -13.26 -11.97 0.81
C ARG A 31 -14.39 -12.57 -0.05
N ASN A 32 -14.08 -13.38 -1.06
CA ASN A 32 -15.01 -13.90 -2.07
C ASN A 32 -15.73 -12.79 -2.88
N SER A 33 -15.02 -11.71 -3.19
CA SER A 33 -15.49 -10.62 -4.05
C SER A 33 -14.55 -10.42 -5.23
N ASP A 34 -15.12 -10.21 -6.42
CA ASP A 34 -14.35 -9.79 -7.61
C ASP A 34 -14.20 -8.25 -7.71
N ILE A 35 -14.87 -7.52 -6.82
CA ILE A 35 -14.87 -6.06 -6.77
C ILE A 35 -13.96 -5.59 -5.64
N ILE A 36 -12.93 -4.82 -6.00
CA ILE A 36 -12.05 -4.16 -5.04
C ILE A 36 -12.82 -3.03 -4.34
N GLU A 37 -12.87 -3.12 -3.02
CA GLU A 37 -13.44 -2.11 -2.14
C GLU A 37 -12.35 -1.32 -1.41
N VAL A 38 -12.76 -0.29 -0.66
CA VAL A 38 -11.83 0.57 0.08
C VAL A 38 -11.07 -0.21 1.16
N GLU A 39 -11.73 -1.19 1.79
CA GLU A 39 -11.13 -2.07 2.80
C GLU A 39 -9.98 -2.92 2.24
N ASP A 40 -10.14 -3.43 1.02
CA ASP A 40 -9.10 -4.22 0.36
C ASP A 40 -7.84 -3.38 0.09
N ILE A 41 -8.02 -2.13 -0.33
CA ILE A 41 -6.93 -1.16 -0.55
C ILE A 41 -6.27 -0.77 0.78
N LYS A 42 -7.07 -0.51 1.82
CA LYS A 42 -6.54 -0.23 3.17
C LYS A 42 -5.67 -1.39 3.65
N LYS A 43 -6.15 -2.62 3.49
CA LYS A 43 -5.40 -3.81 3.89
C LYS A 43 -4.10 -3.95 3.12
N ALA A 44 -4.13 -3.71 1.81
CA ALA A 44 -2.91 -3.69 1.00
C ALA A 44 -1.93 -2.60 1.48
N THR A 45 -2.41 -1.42 1.86
CA THR A 45 -1.57 -0.30 2.35
C THR A 45 -0.95 -0.57 3.73
N GLU A 46 -1.57 -1.43 4.54
CA GLU A 46 -0.99 -1.91 5.80
C GLU A 46 0.20 -2.85 5.56
N LEU A 47 0.09 -3.71 4.55
CA LEU A 47 1.05 -4.78 4.26
C LEU A 47 2.21 -4.34 3.37
N PHE A 48 1.96 -3.42 2.43
CA PHE A 48 2.94 -2.93 1.47
C PHE A 48 3.27 -1.47 1.77
N SER A 49 4.55 -1.16 1.83
CA SER A 49 5.06 0.18 2.20
C SER A 49 5.45 0.97 0.95
N ASP A 50 5.19 2.28 0.96
CA ASP A 50 5.70 3.18 -0.07
C ASP A 50 7.16 3.59 0.19
N VAL A 51 7.78 4.25 -0.78
CA VAL A 51 9.19 4.66 -0.69
C VAL A 51 9.42 5.61 0.49
N LYS A 52 8.52 6.56 0.77
CA LYS A 52 8.72 7.53 1.87
C LYS A 52 8.69 6.83 3.23
N ARG A 53 7.70 5.94 3.43
CA ARG A 53 7.59 5.15 4.67
C ARG A 53 8.78 4.20 4.84
N SER A 54 9.25 3.58 3.76
CA SER A 54 10.41 2.69 3.78
C SER A 54 11.71 3.43 4.11
N ALA A 55 11.93 4.62 3.54
CA ALA A 55 13.08 5.46 3.87
C ALA A 55 13.05 5.95 5.33
N LYS A 56 11.86 6.33 5.83
CA LYS A 56 11.67 6.70 7.24
C LYS A 56 12.01 5.53 8.17
N TYR A 57 11.51 4.34 7.86
CA TYR A 57 11.80 3.12 8.62
C TYR A 57 13.30 2.81 8.66
N LEU A 58 14.00 2.91 7.53
CA LEU A 58 15.45 2.70 7.49
C LEU A 58 16.20 3.67 8.42
N LYS A 59 15.79 4.95 8.42
CA LYS A 59 16.38 5.97 9.29
C LYS A 59 16.11 5.71 10.77
N GLU A 60 14.92 5.25 11.13
CA GLU A 60 14.55 4.94 12.52
C GLU A 60 15.34 3.76 13.09
N TYR A 61 15.76 2.82 12.24
CA TYR A 61 16.46 1.59 12.64
C TYR A 61 17.90 1.54 12.13
N GLU A 62 18.48 2.68 11.78
CA GLU A 62 19.82 2.78 11.17
C GLU A 62 20.88 2.00 11.97
N GLU A 63 20.89 2.16 13.30
CA GLU A 63 21.82 1.45 14.20
C GLU A 63 21.60 -0.06 14.27
N SER A 64 20.37 -0.53 14.02
CA SER A 64 20.04 -1.97 14.05
C SER A 64 20.39 -2.66 12.73
N PHE A 65 20.47 -1.92 11.62
CA PHE A 65 20.81 -2.45 10.30
C PHE A 65 22.30 -2.38 9.96
N MET A 66 23.06 -1.50 10.63
CA MET A 66 24.51 -1.32 10.41
C MET A 66 25.40 -2.12 11.39
N LYS A 67 24.82 -2.97 12.24
CA LYS A 67 25.55 -3.88 13.14
C LYS A 67 25.63 -5.29 12.57
#